data_AF-A0A9R1TIB1-F1
#
_entry.id   AF-A0A9R1TIB1-F1
#
_cell.length_a   1.000
_cell.length_b   1.000
_cell.length_c   1.000
_cell.angle_alpha   90.00
_cell.angle_beta   90.00
_cell.angle_gamma   90.00
#
_symmetry.space_group_name_H-M   'P 1'
#
loop_
_entity.id
_entity.type
_entity.pdbx_description
1 polymer ?
#
loop_
_entity_poly.entity_id
_entity_poly.type
_entity_poly.pdbx_seq_one_letter_code
_entity_poly.pdbx_strand_id
1 'polypeptide(L)'
;MVLPSEEMKILKLKNDRYKVAIPCTIYADLECILQPSDGGDDDSLHQKHIPDSVAFYLQCSFDNNLSRFEIKRGSDCIAWVMDELKKIGVMTLNIQIIATSQNLSGYDAHFRILDLVKEFNGSVELLPLTKEKNSSFKRSIPQTKVNLRFIDSFRFMASSLKKLASYFTDEDKTITQAHCSTEQFHLLMRKGEVWKKFNITTLGEYSDLYSKTDVLLLADIFENFRKSCLSVYKLGPLHTAPELAFDAMLKCTRVEIELFTEADKLLFIEKGIRGGVAQCINRYAHANNRYMGENYNPNEEESYLMYIDLNNLYGAAMSQYLPLGAFEWENFDGFNVLNGPDDSPIRYILEVVLEYPKELHDLMNNAVFGKTMENVRKHRDVKLITKWDGRYGARACIARSNFQSSLIFNDNMAIIELKRVQIWFNKPIYIAFAISD
;
A
#
# COMPACT_ATOMS: atom_id res chain seq x y z
N MET A 1 -6.17 -12.06 -22.17
CA MET A 1 -5.50 -10.74 -22.15
C MET A 1 -6.39 -9.78 -22.90
N VAL A 2 -6.64 -8.59 -22.37
CA VAL A 2 -7.41 -7.55 -23.06
C VAL A 2 -6.55 -6.31 -23.16
N LEU A 3 -6.23 -5.93 -24.39
CA LEU A 3 -5.41 -4.76 -24.67
C LEU A 3 -6.33 -3.56 -24.95
N PRO A 4 -5.87 -2.33 -24.69
CA PRO A 4 -6.59 -1.14 -25.13
C PRO A 4 -6.79 -1.18 -26.65
N SER A 5 -7.93 -0.66 -27.10
CA SER A 5 -8.14 -0.34 -28.52
C SER A 5 -7.29 0.86 -28.92
N GLU A 6 -7.09 1.07 -30.22
CA GLU A 6 -6.40 2.26 -30.74
C GLU A 6 -7.01 3.58 -30.24
N GLU A 7 -8.33 3.61 -30.04
CA GLU A 7 -9.05 4.77 -29.49
C GLU A 7 -8.76 5.03 -28.00
N MET A 8 -8.29 4.01 -27.27
CA MET A 8 -8.08 4.02 -25.81
C MET A 8 -6.60 3.82 -25.44
N LYS A 9 -5.68 3.91 -26.42
CA LYS A 9 -4.25 3.66 -26.21
C LYS A 9 -3.52 4.77 -25.47
N ILE A 10 -4.10 5.97 -25.43
CA ILE A 10 -3.47 7.11 -24.74
C ILE A 10 -3.94 7.18 -23.29
N LEU A 11 -2.98 7.02 -22.38
CA LEU A 11 -3.17 7.25 -20.96
C LEU A 11 -2.77 8.67 -20.57
N LYS A 12 -3.68 9.36 -19.90
CA LYS A 12 -3.47 10.70 -19.33
C LYS A 12 -4.33 10.92 -18.11
N LEU A 13 -4.03 11.97 -17.34
CA LEU A 13 -4.83 12.33 -16.17
C LEU A 13 -6.27 12.66 -16.58
N LYS A 14 -7.24 11.93 -16.00
CA LYS A 14 -8.68 12.25 -16.15
C LYS A 14 -9.07 13.26 -15.07
N ASN A 15 -9.32 14.50 -15.47
CA ASN A 15 -9.43 15.69 -14.61
C ASN A 15 -10.52 15.67 -13.51
N ASP A 16 -11.49 14.75 -13.55
CA ASP A 16 -12.75 14.93 -12.81
C ASP A 16 -12.83 14.17 -11.48
N ARG A 17 -11.88 13.28 -11.15
CA ARG A 17 -12.01 12.39 -9.97
C ARG A 17 -11.33 12.87 -8.69
N TYR A 18 -10.52 13.93 -8.74
CA TYR A 18 -9.50 14.17 -7.71
C TYR A 18 -9.59 15.51 -6.97
N LYS A 19 -10.60 16.33 -7.29
CA LYS A 19 -10.82 17.65 -6.65
C LYS A 19 -11.74 17.59 -5.43
N VAL A 20 -12.29 16.42 -5.10
CA VAL A 20 -13.35 16.33 -4.09
C VAL A 20 -12.73 16.24 -2.71
N ALA A 21 -12.86 17.32 -1.94
CA ALA A 21 -12.72 17.27 -0.49
C ALA A 21 -13.62 16.14 0.03
N ILE A 22 -13.04 15.17 0.72
CA ILE A 22 -13.81 14.06 1.28
C ILE A 22 -14.56 14.64 2.49
N PRO A 23 -15.91 14.73 2.43
CA PRO A 23 -16.70 15.51 3.38
C PRO A 23 -16.59 14.97 4.81
N CYS A 24 -16.51 13.64 4.96
CA CYS A 24 -16.28 12.98 6.24
C CYS A 24 -15.25 11.86 6.09
N THR A 25 -14.27 11.86 6.99
CA THR A 25 -13.29 10.78 7.14
C THR A 25 -13.39 10.23 8.56
N ILE A 26 -13.38 8.91 8.70
CA ILE A 26 -13.39 8.22 9.99
C ILE A 26 -12.04 7.53 10.15
N TYR A 27 -11.32 7.89 11.20
CA TYR A 27 -10.10 7.21 11.62
C TYR A 27 -10.48 6.21 12.70
N ALA A 28 -10.20 4.92 12.52
CA ALA A 28 -10.72 3.89 13.40
C ALA A 28 -9.67 2.86 13.82
N ASP A 29 -9.87 2.33 15.03
CA ASP A 29 -9.12 1.22 15.58
C ASP A 29 -10.08 0.22 16.23
N LEU A 30 -9.84 -1.08 15.99
CA LEU A 30 -10.65 -2.19 16.48
C LEU A 30 -9.78 -3.13 17.32
N GLU A 31 -10.17 -3.30 18.58
CA GLU A 31 -9.56 -4.29 19.46
C GLU A 31 -10.39 -5.57 19.50
N CYS A 32 -9.70 -6.69 19.64
CA CYS A 32 -10.33 -8.01 19.69
C CYS A 32 -9.78 -8.81 20.86
N ILE A 33 -10.66 -9.56 21.51
CA ILE A 33 -10.28 -10.62 22.44
C ILE A 33 -9.97 -11.89 21.65
N LEU A 34 -8.95 -12.62 22.09
CA LEU A 34 -8.62 -13.94 21.58
C LEU A 34 -9.43 -14.99 22.33
N GLN A 35 -10.21 -15.78 21.60
CA GLN A 35 -10.83 -16.98 22.13
C GLN A 35 -9.85 -18.16 21.98
N PRO A 36 -9.44 -18.82 23.09
CA PRO A 36 -8.62 -20.02 23.03
C PRO A 36 -9.30 -21.11 22.20
N SER A 37 -8.55 -21.82 21.36
CA SER A 37 -9.05 -23.01 20.66
C SER A 37 -9.04 -24.20 21.61
N ASP A 38 -10.16 -24.90 21.72
CA ASP A 38 -10.23 -26.19 22.44
C ASP A 38 -9.34 -27.20 21.69
N GLY A 39 -8.33 -27.72 22.39
CA GLY A 39 -7.25 -28.50 21.81
C GLY A 39 -7.71 -29.78 21.10
N GLY A 40 -7.38 -29.86 19.80
CA GLY A 40 -7.22 -31.10 19.05
C GLY A 40 -5.96 -30.97 18.20
N ASP A 41 -5.21 -32.07 18.03
CA ASP A 41 -3.90 -32.21 17.36
C ASP A 41 -3.93 -31.86 15.85
N ASP A 42 -4.39 -30.68 15.48
CA ASP A 42 -4.30 -30.16 14.11
C ASP A 42 -3.59 -28.80 14.17
N ASP A 43 -2.37 -28.74 13.59
CA ASP A 43 -1.47 -27.58 13.50
C ASP A 43 -2.08 -26.40 12.70
N SER A 44 -3.38 -26.45 12.40
CA SER A 44 -4.15 -25.49 11.61
C SER A 44 -5.21 -24.70 12.40
N LEU A 45 -5.22 -24.77 13.74
CA LEU A 45 -6.19 -24.06 14.58
C LEU A 45 -5.91 -22.55 14.67
N HIS A 46 -6.55 -21.78 13.80
CA HIS A 46 -6.59 -20.31 13.88
C HIS A 46 -7.31 -19.86 15.17
N GLN A 47 -6.65 -19.04 15.99
CA GLN A 47 -7.27 -18.40 17.15
C GLN A 47 -8.41 -17.48 16.70
N LYS A 48 -9.60 -17.65 17.29
CA LYS A 48 -10.77 -16.86 16.91
C LYS A 48 -10.70 -15.49 17.59
N HIS A 49 -10.71 -14.44 16.77
CA HIS A 49 -10.75 -13.06 17.22
C HIS A 49 -12.20 -12.60 17.35
N ILE A 50 -12.56 -12.03 18.50
CA ILE A 50 -13.89 -11.47 18.76
C ILE A 50 -13.73 -9.98 19.00
N PRO A 51 -14.38 -9.10 18.22
CA PRO A 51 -14.40 -7.67 18.48
C PRO A 51 -14.85 -7.36 19.90
N ASP A 52 -14.04 -6.60 20.64
CA ASP A 52 -14.32 -6.21 22.02
C ASP A 52 -14.45 -4.70 22.18
N SER A 53 -13.73 -3.92 21.36
CA SER A 53 -13.90 -2.49 21.37
C SER A 53 -13.65 -1.87 20.01
N VAL A 54 -14.34 -0.77 19.74
CA VAL A 54 -14.08 0.09 18.59
C VAL A 54 -13.88 1.51 19.10
N ALA A 55 -12.79 2.15 18.67
CA ALA A 55 -12.57 3.57 18.80
C ALA A 55 -12.57 4.20 17.41
N PHE A 56 -13.18 5.39 17.27
CA PHE A 56 -13.03 6.16 16.05
C PHE A 56 -13.01 7.67 16.29
N TYR A 57 -12.37 8.39 15.38
CA TYR A 57 -12.42 9.84 15.26
C TYR A 57 -13.05 10.20 13.92
N LEU A 58 -14.19 10.90 13.98
CA LEU A 58 -14.83 11.49 12.81
C LEU A 58 -14.20 12.86 12.56
N GLN A 59 -13.65 13.05 11.37
CA GLN A 59 -13.24 14.34 10.84
C GLN A 59 -14.24 14.79 9.77
N CYS A 60 -14.95 15.88 10.03
CA CYS A 60 -15.83 16.54 9.08
C CYS A 60 -15.09 17.73 8.46
N SER A 61 -14.99 17.77 7.12
CA SER A 61 -14.24 18.83 6.43
C SER A 61 -15.03 20.12 6.25
N PHE A 62 -16.35 20.09 6.45
CA PHE A 62 -17.26 21.21 6.22
C PHE A 62 -17.81 21.83 7.52
N ASP A 63 -17.73 21.12 8.65
CA ASP A 63 -18.11 21.62 9.96
C ASP A 63 -17.31 20.91 11.06
N ASN A 64 -16.37 21.66 11.67
CA ASN A 64 -15.50 21.12 12.71
C ASN A 64 -16.26 20.78 14.01
N ASN A 65 -17.45 21.34 14.25
CA ASN A 65 -18.25 21.02 15.44
C ASN A 65 -18.82 19.59 15.38
N LEU A 66 -18.87 19.00 14.18
CA LEU A 66 -19.32 17.63 13.97
C LEU A 66 -18.18 16.62 14.12
N SER A 67 -16.93 17.09 14.11
CA SER A 67 -15.76 16.24 14.33
C SER A 67 -15.67 15.83 15.81
N ARG A 68 -15.53 14.53 16.07
CA ARG A 68 -15.57 13.99 17.43
C ARG A 68 -14.87 12.64 17.54
N PHE A 69 -14.35 12.37 18.73
CA PHE A 69 -13.86 11.06 19.13
C PHE A 69 -14.95 10.28 19.86
N GLU A 70 -15.12 9.00 19.53
CA GLU A 70 -16.01 8.08 20.22
C GLU A 70 -15.33 6.72 20.42
N ILE A 71 -15.70 6.03 21.51
CA ILE A 71 -15.22 4.68 21.83
C ILE A 71 -16.34 3.88 22.48
N LYS A 72 -16.43 2.60 22.10
CA LYS A 72 -17.40 1.66 22.66
C LYS A 72 -16.74 0.32 22.90
N ARG A 73 -16.77 -0.12 24.16
CA ARG A 73 -16.44 -1.48 24.59
C ARG A 73 -17.69 -2.36 24.66
N GLY A 74 -17.48 -3.65 24.48
CA GLY A 74 -18.48 -4.69 24.61
C GLY A 74 -18.78 -5.40 23.30
N SER A 75 -19.50 -6.52 23.41
CA SER A 75 -19.91 -7.35 22.27
C SER A 75 -20.83 -6.64 21.28
N ASP A 76 -21.45 -5.52 21.69
CA ASP A 76 -22.31 -4.66 20.87
C ASP A 76 -21.53 -3.56 20.13
N CYS A 77 -20.20 -3.48 20.27
CA CYS A 77 -19.38 -2.42 19.67
C CYS A 77 -19.55 -2.31 18.14
N ILE A 78 -19.61 -3.44 17.43
CA ILE A 78 -19.82 -3.46 15.97
C ILE A 78 -21.20 -2.90 15.61
N ALA A 79 -22.26 -3.35 16.28
CA ALA A 79 -23.62 -2.86 16.03
C ALA A 79 -23.73 -1.35 16.32
N TRP A 80 -23.06 -0.87 17.35
CA TRP A 80 -22.98 0.55 17.68
C TRP A 80 -22.30 1.38 16.57
N VAL A 81 -21.14 0.94 16.05
CA VAL A 81 -20.47 1.61 14.92
C VAL A 81 -21.39 1.69 13.71
N MET A 82 -22.15 0.63 13.44
CA MET A 82 -23.09 0.60 12.32
C MET A 82 -24.17 1.68 12.44
N ASP A 83 -24.70 1.89 13.64
CA ASP A 83 -25.69 2.92 13.87
C ASP A 83 -25.09 4.33 13.80
N GLU A 84 -23.84 4.53 14.27
CA GLU A 84 -23.12 5.79 14.06
C GLU A 84 -22.87 6.07 12.57
N LEU A 85 -22.45 5.07 11.79
CA LEU A 85 -22.27 5.20 10.34
C LEU A 85 -23.57 5.55 9.61
N LYS A 86 -24.72 5.02 10.05
CA LYS A 86 -26.03 5.41 9.51
C LYS A 86 -26.35 6.87 9.82
N LYS A 87 -26.09 7.33 11.04
CA LYS A 87 -26.29 8.75 11.44
C LYS A 87 -25.42 9.68 10.60
N ILE A 88 -24.14 9.35 10.42
CA ILE A 88 -23.20 10.11 9.58
C ILE A 88 -23.62 10.07 8.11
N GLY A 89 -24.16 8.93 7.66
CA GLY A 89 -24.69 8.73 6.31
C GLY A 89 -25.85 9.66 5.92
N VAL A 90 -26.55 10.24 6.90
CA VAL A 90 -27.55 11.29 6.65
C VAL A 90 -26.89 12.60 6.22
N MET A 91 -25.67 12.85 6.68
CA MET A 91 -24.91 14.07 6.41
C MET A 91 -24.12 14.00 5.10
N THR A 92 -23.64 12.80 4.72
CA THR A 92 -22.85 12.60 3.50
C THR A 92 -23.09 11.24 2.86
N LEU A 93 -23.08 11.21 1.52
CA LEU A 93 -23.18 10.00 0.72
C LEU A 93 -21.83 9.30 0.51
N ASN A 94 -20.70 9.92 0.86
CA ASN A 94 -19.39 9.33 0.71
C ASN A 94 -18.61 9.47 2.02
N ILE A 95 -18.28 8.34 2.63
CA ILE A 95 -17.52 8.26 3.87
C ILE A 95 -16.27 7.43 3.60
N GLN A 96 -15.11 7.98 3.97
CA GLN A 96 -13.85 7.25 3.92
C GLN A 96 -13.48 6.80 5.33
N ILE A 97 -13.24 5.51 5.51
CA ILE A 97 -12.79 4.92 6.76
C ILE A 97 -11.33 4.55 6.59
N ILE A 98 -10.46 5.13 7.42
CA ILE A 98 -9.03 4.87 7.46
C ILE A 98 -8.76 4.12 8.76
N ALA A 99 -8.33 2.87 8.66
CA ALA A 99 -8.03 2.07 9.83
C ALA A 99 -6.51 1.93 10.05
N THR A 100 -6.13 1.68 11.30
CA THR A 100 -4.74 1.34 11.66
C THR A 100 -4.28 0.08 10.91
N SER A 101 -2.98 -0.03 10.65
CA SER A 101 -2.40 -1.15 9.90
C SER A 101 -2.63 -2.51 10.55
N GLN A 102 -2.68 -2.55 11.89
CA GLN A 102 -2.98 -3.76 12.67
C GLN A 102 -4.39 -4.32 12.39
N ASN A 103 -5.28 -3.50 11.80
CA ASN A 103 -6.65 -3.88 11.46
C ASN A 103 -6.87 -4.23 9.99
N LEU A 104 -5.91 -3.94 9.09
CA LEU A 104 -6.07 -4.20 7.64
C LEU A 104 -4.93 -5.01 7.00
N SER A 105 -3.70 -4.96 7.51
CA SER A 105 -2.57 -5.74 6.99
C SER A 105 -2.02 -6.71 8.05
N GLY A 106 -2.25 -8.00 7.82
CA GLY A 106 -1.90 -9.09 8.73
C GLY A 106 -2.66 -10.36 8.37
N TYR A 107 -2.28 -11.53 8.90
CA TYR A 107 -3.11 -12.75 8.77
C TYR A 107 -4.38 -12.61 9.63
N ASP A 108 -4.28 -11.92 10.79
CA ASP A 108 -5.37 -11.71 11.74
C ASP A 108 -6.26 -10.48 11.47
N ALA A 109 -5.74 -9.48 10.75
CA ALA A 109 -6.45 -8.26 10.36
C ALA A 109 -7.71 -8.53 9.50
N HIS A 110 -7.72 -9.63 8.73
CA HIS A 110 -8.89 -10.03 7.96
C HIS A 110 -10.11 -10.28 8.87
N PHE A 111 -9.95 -10.79 10.09
CA PHE A 111 -11.10 -11.09 10.96
C PHE A 111 -11.75 -9.82 11.54
N ARG A 112 -10.97 -8.75 11.72
CA ARG A 112 -11.36 -7.53 12.45
C ARG A 112 -12.38 -6.67 11.69
N ILE A 113 -12.04 -6.23 10.47
CA ILE A 113 -12.95 -5.40 9.67
C ILE A 113 -14.04 -6.22 9.00
N LEU A 114 -13.83 -7.52 8.76
CA LEU A 114 -14.84 -8.36 8.12
C LEU A 114 -16.08 -8.56 8.97
N ASP A 115 -16.00 -8.52 10.30
CA ASP A 115 -17.19 -8.53 11.17
C ASP A 115 -18.03 -7.26 11.02
N LEU A 116 -17.37 -6.11 10.91
CA LEU A 116 -18.00 -4.84 10.56
C LEU A 116 -18.63 -4.91 9.16
N VAL A 117 -17.96 -5.59 8.22
CA VAL A 117 -18.48 -5.84 6.88
C VAL A 117 -19.68 -6.81 6.91
N LYS A 118 -19.68 -7.89 7.70
CA LYS A 118 -20.77 -8.89 7.76
C LYS A 118 -22.14 -8.26 8.03
N GLU A 119 -22.20 -7.24 8.89
CA GLU A 119 -23.43 -6.57 9.29
C GLU A 119 -24.02 -5.64 8.22
N PHE A 120 -23.25 -5.24 7.21
CA PHE A 120 -23.82 -4.57 6.06
C PHE A 120 -24.45 -5.62 5.13
N ASN A 121 -25.70 -5.40 4.70
CA ASN A 121 -26.22 -6.02 3.48
C ASN A 121 -25.72 -5.19 2.25
N GLY A 122 -25.72 -5.69 1.01
CA GLY A 122 -25.35 -4.89 -0.19
C GLY A 122 -24.05 -5.29 -0.90
N SER A 123 -23.80 -4.75 -2.11
CA SER A 123 -22.70 -5.14 -3.00
C SER A 123 -21.35 -4.58 -2.55
N VAL A 124 -20.33 -5.44 -2.52
CA VAL A 124 -18.94 -5.08 -2.21
C VAL A 124 -18.13 -5.00 -3.51
N GLU A 125 -17.50 -3.87 -3.77
CA GLU A 125 -16.53 -3.70 -4.85
C GLU A 125 -15.12 -3.63 -4.23
N LEU A 126 -14.36 -4.71 -4.34
CA LEU A 126 -12.96 -4.76 -3.93
C LEU A 126 -12.10 -4.06 -5.00
N LEU A 127 -11.20 -3.18 -4.58
CA LEU A 127 -10.23 -2.54 -5.47
C LEU A 127 -8.98 -3.42 -5.51
N PRO A 128 -8.70 -4.09 -6.65
CA PRO A 128 -7.62 -5.06 -6.72
C PRO A 128 -6.27 -4.36 -6.85
N LEU A 129 -5.37 -4.61 -5.91
CA LEU A 129 -3.95 -4.32 -6.02
C LEU A 129 -3.17 -5.60 -5.70
N THR A 130 -1.94 -5.67 -6.21
CA THR A 130 -1.01 -6.83 -6.32
C THR A 130 -0.92 -7.79 -5.12
N LYS A 131 -0.23 -8.93 -5.32
CA LYS A 131 0.03 -10.12 -4.48
C LYS A 131 0.23 -9.93 -2.94
N GLU A 132 0.29 -8.70 -2.43
CA GLU A 132 0.37 -8.38 -1.02
C GLU A 132 -0.98 -7.87 -0.49
N LYS A 133 -1.82 -8.80 -0.05
CA LYS A 133 -2.98 -8.64 0.86
C LYS A 133 -3.89 -7.42 0.63
N ASN A 134 -5.07 -7.72 0.08
CA ASN A 134 -6.18 -6.81 -0.24
C ASN A 134 -6.62 -5.96 0.95
N SER A 135 -6.66 -4.63 0.82
CA SER A 135 -6.96 -3.76 1.97
C SER A 135 -7.76 -2.49 1.67
N SER A 136 -8.37 -2.38 0.48
CA SER A 136 -9.40 -1.35 0.24
C SER A 136 -10.61 -1.90 -0.51
N PHE A 137 -11.80 -1.62 0.01
CA PHE A 137 -13.06 -2.03 -0.59
C PHE A 137 -14.11 -0.93 -0.44
N LYS A 138 -15.01 -0.88 -1.41
CA LYS A 138 -16.20 -0.03 -1.36
C LYS A 138 -17.42 -0.86 -1.01
N ARG A 139 -18.29 -0.30 -0.18
CA ARG A 139 -19.60 -0.88 0.10
C ARG A 139 -20.69 0.17 0.09
N SER A 140 -21.81 -0.17 -0.54
CA SER A 140 -23.05 0.61 -0.46
C SER A 140 -23.93 0.05 0.66
N ILE A 141 -24.42 0.90 1.54
CA ILE A 141 -25.36 0.51 2.60
C ILE A 141 -26.78 0.42 1.99
N PRO A 142 -27.52 -0.69 2.12
CA PRO A 142 -28.83 -0.87 1.49
C PRO A 142 -29.80 0.17 2.01
N GLN A 143 -30.72 0.61 1.13
CA GLN A 143 -31.72 1.64 1.43
C GLN A 143 -31.11 3.04 1.69
N THR A 144 -29.79 3.21 1.53
CA THR A 144 -29.11 4.51 1.56
C THR A 144 -28.25 4.69 0.31
N LYS A 145 -27.82 5.92 0.01
CA LYS A 145 -26.84 6.21 -1.05
C LYS A 145 -25.39 6.28 -0.51
N VAL A 146 -25.15 5.79 0.72
CA VAL A 146 -23.86 5.91 1.39
C VAL A 146 -22.85 4.92 0.82
N ASN A 147 -21.70 5.43 0.39
CA ASN A 147 -20.55 4.65 -0.05
C ASN A 147 -19.47 4.71 1.04
N LEU A 148 -19.17 3.56 1.64
CA LEU A 148 -18.05 3.38 2.55
C LEU A 148 -16.82 2.98 1.75
N ARG A 149 -15.68 3.62 2.02
CA ARG A 149 -14.38 3.21 1.48
C ARG A 149 -13.42 2.94 2.62
N PHE A 150 -12.99 1.70 2.76
CA PHE A 150 -12.00 1.32 3.77
C PHE A 150 -10.58 1.46 3.20
N ILE A 151 -9.66 2.00 3.99
CA ILE A 151 -8.27 2.25 3.62
C ILE A 151 -7.34 1.85 4.74
N ASP A 152 -6.30 1.12 4.36
CA ASP A 152 -5.18 0.77 5.22
C ASP A 152 -4.16 1.90 5.25
N SER A 153 -3.98 2.48 6.43
CA SER A 153 -2.99 3.52 6.68
C SER A 153 -1.56 3.08 6.31
N PHE A 154 -1.22 1.79 6.42
CA PHE A 154 0.11 1.28 6.06
C PHE A 154 0.44 1.44 4.57
N ARG A 155 -0.58 1.48 3.70
CA ARG A 155 -0.41 1.66 2.25
C ARG A 155 -0.05 3.08 1.85
N PHE A 156 -0.19 4.01 2.78
CA PHE A 156 0.33 5.36 2.67
C PHE A 156 1.59 5.55 3.50
N MET A 157 1.66 4.92 4.66
CA MET A 157 2.71 5.15 5.65
C MET A 157 3.19 3.82 6.23
N ALA A 158 4.16 3.18 5.56
CA ALA A 158 4.70 1.87 5.92
C ALA A 158 5.65 1.93 7.14
N SER A 159 5.14 2.40 8.27
CA SER A 159 5.88 2.55 9.52
C SER A 159 4.93 2.47 10.72
N SER A 160 5.46 2.20 11.91
CA SER A 160 4.65 2.21 13.13
C SER A 160 4.15 3.62 13.44
N LEU A 161 2.97 3.71 14.06
CA LEU A 161 2.35 4.98 14.47
C LEU A 161 3.28 5.78 15.38
N LYS A 162 3.97 5.11 16.32
CA LYS A 162 4.98 5.73 17.19
C LYS A 162 6.08 6.43 16.40
N LYS A 163 6.63 5.78 15.36
CA LYS A 163 7.69 6.37 14.53
C LYS A 163 7.14 7.52 13.69
N LEU A 164 5.93 7.39 13.13
CA LEU A 164 5.28 8.46 12.38
C LEU A 164 5.02 9.70 13.26
N ALA A 165 4.46 9.50 14.45
CA ALA A 165 4.19 10.55 15.42
C ALA A 165 5.48 11.24 15.93
N SER A 166 6.64 10.59 15.83
CA SER A 166 7.93 11.18 16.21
C SER A 166 8.45 12.25 15.24
N TYR A 167 7.95 12.25 13.99
CA TYR A 167 8.30 13.28 13.00
C TYR A 167 7.49 14.57 13.14
N PHE A 168 6.50 14.57 14.03
CA PHE A 168 5.52 15.63 14.18
C PHE A 168 5.81 16.42 15.45
N THR A 169 5.76 17.74 15.33
CA THR A 169 5.81 18.65 16.47
C THR A 169 4.48 18.62 17.23
N ASP A 170 4.45 19.30 18.38
CA ASP A 170 3.23 19.47 19.16
C ASP A 170 2.19 20.28 18.37
N GLU A 171 2.62 21.27 17.56
CA GLU A 171 1.76 22.10 16.71
C GLU A 171 1.07 21.29 15.61
N ASP A 172 1.70 20.23 15.12
CA ASP A 172 1.13 19.36 14.09
C ASP A 172 0.02 18.44 14.65
N LYS A 173 -0.05 18.26 15.98
CA LYS A 173 -0.93 17.29 16.66
C LYS A 173 -2.19 17.93 17.23
N THR A 174 -2.82 18.78 16.41
CA THR A 174 -3.98 19.59 16.79
C THR A 174 -5.20 18.76 17.24
N ILE A 175 -5.46 17.62 16.58
CA ILE A 175 -6.60 16.74 16.92
C ILE A 175 -6.35 16.08 18.26
N THR A 176 -5.13 15.56 18.48
CA THR A 176 -4.77 14.93 19.75
C THR A 176 -4.82 15.95 20.90
N GLN A 177 -4.28 17.16 20.70
CA GLN A 177 -4.31 18.22 21.71
C GLN A 177 -5.72 18.72 22.04
N ALA A 178 -6.65 18.68 21.08
CA ALA A 178 -8.05 19.03 21.35
C ALA A 178 -8.76 18.01 22.28
N HIS A 179 -8.24 16.78 22.37
CA HIS A 179 -8.88 15.68 23.11
C HIS A 179 -8.10 15.21 24.35
N CYS A 180 -6.89 15.73 24.56
CA CYS A 180 -6.00 15.39 25.66
C CYS A 180 -5.41 16.67 26.27
N SER A 181 -5.30 16.75 27.60
CA SER A 181 -4.57 17.88 28.21
C SER A 181 -3.08 17.83 27.84
N THR A 182 -2.40 18.97 27.85
CA THR A 182 -0.96 19.05 27.51
C THR A 182 -0.10 18.08 28.34
N GLU A 183 -0.43 17.93 29.62
CA GLU A 183 0.24 16.99 30.52
C GLU A 183 -0.04 15.53 30.12
N GLN A 184 -1.29 15.19 29.80
CA GLN A 184 -1.65 13.85 29.33
C GLN A 184 -0.96 13.50 28.00
N PHE A 185 -0.88 14.45 27.07
CA PHE A 185 -0.25 14.27 25.77
C PHE A 185 1.24 13.92 25.86
N HIS A 186 2.01 14.60 26.71
CA HIS A 186 3.45 14.31 26.91
C HIS A 186 3.67 12.96 27.61
N LEU A 187 2.72 12.55 28.46
CA LEU A 187 2.77 11.28 29.21
C LEU A 187 2.38 10.07 28.36
N LEU A 188 1.41 10.20 27.45
CA LEU A 188 1.05 9.16 26.48
C LEU A 188 2.25 8.75 25.60
N MET A 189 3.21 9.67 25.40
CA MET A 189 4.39 9.46 24.58
C MET A 189 5.59 8.86 25.35
N ARG A 190 5.54 8.71 26.68
CA ARG A 190 6.64 8.19 27.52
C ARG A 190 6.26 6.85 28.17
N LYS A 191 7.12 5.82 28.02
CA LYS A 191 6.96 4.54 28.74
C LYS A 191 7.28 4.74 30.23
N GLY A 192 6.28 4.57 31.10
CA GLY A 192 6.43 4.49 32.56
C GLY A 192 5.42 5.34 33.34
N GLU A 193 4.74 4.73 34.31
CA GLU A 193 3.74 5.33 35.23
C GLU A 193 2.38 5.74 34.64
N VAL A 194 1.96 5.17 33.51
CA VAL A 194 0.65 5.49 32.89
C VAL A 194 -0.52 5.23 33.86
N TRP A 195 -0.50 4.11 34.59
CA TRP A 195 -1.61 3.75 35.48
C TRP A 195 -1.82 4.76 36.60
N LYS A 196 -0.73 5.15 37.26
CA LYS A 196 -0.76 6.11 38.37
C LYS A 196 -1.12 7.51 37.91
N LYS A 197 -0.60 7.94 36.74
CA LYS A 197 -0.79 9.30 36.24
C LYS A 197 -2.18 9.55 35.65
N PHE A 198 -2.78 8.53 35.05
CA PHE A 198 -4.13 8.61 34.48
C PHE A 198 -5.21 8.11 35.43
N ASN A 199 -4.86 7.80 36.69
CA ASN A 199 -5.75 7.19 37.68
C ASN A 199 -6.50 5.96 37.12
N ILE A 200 -5.80 5.14 36.34
CA ILE A 200 -6.36 3.93 35.72
C ILE A 200 -6.45 2.86 36.79
N THR A 201 -7.65 2.29 36.91
CA THR A 201 -7.96 1.25 37.89
C THR A 201 -8.22 -0.10 37.22
N THR A 202 -8.55 -0.10 35.92
CA THR A 202 -8.87 -1.32 35.17
C THR A 202 -8.05 -1.46 33.89
N LEU A 203 -7.84 -2.69 33.44
CA LEU A 203 -7.23 -2.97 32.14
C LEU A 203 -8.06 -2.40 30.98
N GLY A 204 -9.39 -2.31 31.15
CA GLY A 204 -10.27 -1.73 30.14
C GLY A 204 -10.08 -0.22 29.98
N GLU A 205 -9.93 0.52 31.08
CA GLU A 205 -9.57 1.95 31.05
C GLU A 205 -8.18 2.17 30.42
N TYR A 206 -7.24 1.26 30.69
CA TYR A 206 -5.94 1.25 30.03
C TYR A 206 -6.08 1.06 28.52
N SER A 207 -6.85 0.06 28.08
CA SER A 207 -7.13 -0.18 26.66
C SER A 207 -7.78 1.02 25.98
N ASP A 208 -8.79 1.62 26.61
CA ASP A 208 -9.50 2.79 26.07
C ASP A 208 -8.55 3.97 25.82
N LEU A 209 -7.59 4.18 26.73
CA LEU A 209 -6.57 5.22 26.59
C LEU A 209 -5.63 4.95 25.41
N TYR A 210 -5.24 3.70 25.18
CA TYR A 210 -4.40 3.32 24.03
C TYR A 210 -5.16 3.48 22.72
N SER A 211 -6.37 2.91 22.60
CA SER A 211 -7.18 3.03 21.38
C SER A 211 -7.51 4.49 21.07
N LYS A 212 -7.78 5.31 22.10
CA LYS A 212 -7.94 6.77 21.92
C LYS A 212 -6.68 7.41 21.35
N THR A 213 -5.52 7.09 21.91
CA THR A 213 -4.24 7.65 21.47
C THR A 213 -3.93 7.25 20.03
N ASP A 214 -4.11 5.97 19.69
CA ASP A 214 -3.80 5.45 18.37
C ASP A 214 -4.71 6.05 17.29
N VAL A 215 -6.01 6.18 17.58
CA VAL A 215 -6.96 6.81 16.66
C VAL A 215 -6.68 8.30 16.45
N LEU A 216 -6.41 9.06 17.52
CA LEU A 216 -6.17 10.50 17.42
C LEU A 216 -4.84 10.80 16.72
N LEU A 217 -3.78 10.05 17.03
CA LEU A 217 -2.50 10.17 16.33
C LEU A 217 -2.62 9.77 14.86
N LEU A 218 -3.38 8.71 14.55
CA LEU A 218 -3.65 8.33 13.17
C LEU A 218 -4.36 9.47 12.42
N ALA A 219 -5.36 10.11 13.05
CA ALA A 219 -6.06 11.24 12.48
C ALA A 219 -5.12 12.43 12.23
N ASP A 220 -4.31 12.85 13.20
CA ASP A 220 -3.33 13.93 13.04
C ASP A 220 -2.34 13.64 11.90
N ILE A 221 -1.76 12.44 11.90
CA ILE A 221 -0.76 12.05 10.90
C ILE A 221 -1.38 12.07 9.51
N PHE A 222 -2.56 11.45 9.34
CA PHE A 222 -3.17 11.33 8.03
C PHE A 222 -3.77 12.65 7.55
N GLU A 223 -4.36 13.48 8.42
CA GLU A 223 -4.85 14.81 8.03
C GLU A 223 -3.71 15.75 7.63
N ASN A 224 -2.57 15.71 8.30
CA ASN A 224 -1.39 16.45 7.84
C ASN A 224 -0.87 15.91 6.51
N PHE A 225 -0.80 14.59 6.33
CA PHE A 225 -0.45 13.99 5.05
C PHE A 225 -1.40 14.46 3.93
N ARG A 226 -2.72 14.50 4.18
CA ARG A 226 -3.72 15.04 3.24
C ARG A 226 -3.49 16.50 2.92
N LYS A 227 -3.26 17.35 3.93
CA LYS A 227 -2.96 18.77 3.75
C LYS A 227 -1.73 18.95 2.87
N SER A 228 -0.66 18.18 3.10
CA SER A 228 0.55 18.22 2.27
C SER A 228 0.29 17.74 0.84
N CYS A 229 -0.49 16.68 0.64
CA CYS A 229 -0.84 16.21 -0.70
C CYS A 229 -1.66 17.25 -1.48
N LEU A 230 -2.61 17.90 -0.80
CA LEU A 230 -3.43 18.96 -1.38
C LEU A 230 -2.61 20.23 -1.62
N SER A 231 -1.68 20.59 -0.75
CA SER A 231 -0.86 21.79 -0.93
C SER A 231 0.11 21.61 -2.11
N VAL A 232 0.81 20.46 -2.18
CA VAL A 232 1.85 20.16 -3.17
C VAL A 232 1.26 19.69 -4.50
N TYR A 233 0.45 18.63 -4.50
CA TYR A 233 -0.04 17.98 -5.72
C TYR A 233 -1.42 18.46 -6.15
N LYS A 234 -2.14 19.18 -5.27
CA LYS A 234 -3.55 19.54 -5.47
C LYS A 234 -4.42 18.29 -5.69
N LEU A 235 -4.03 17.15 -5.08
CA LEU A 235 -4.68 15.84 -5.17
C LEU A 235 -4.89 15.29 -3.76
N GLY A 236 -6.02 14.62 -3.54
CA GLY A 236 -6.29 13.91 -2.29
C GLY A 236 -5.80 12.46 -2.31
N PRO A 237 -5.36 11.89 -1.18
CA PRO A 237 -5.00 10.47 -1.09
C PRO A 237 -6.26 9.59 -1.10
N LEU A 238 -6.60 9.04 -2.27
CA LEU A 238 -7.83 8.28 -2.48
C LEU A 238 -7.69 6.77 -2.25
N HIS A 239 -6.51 6.21 -2.54
CA HIS A 239 -6.34 4.76 -2.67
C HIS A 239 -5.05 4.25 -2.03
N THR A 240 -3.88 4.58 -2.58
CA THR A 240 -2.56 4.19 -2.04
C THR A 240 -1.51 5.25 -2.37
N ALA A 241 -0.34 5.21 -1.70
CA ALA A 241 0.76 6.11 -2.02
C ALA A 241 1.28 5.97 -3.48
N PRO A 242 1.47 4.77 -4.05
CA PRO A 242 1.90 4.63 -5.44
C PRO A 242 0.91 5.22 -6.45
N GLU A 243 -0.39 5.02 -6.25
CA GLU A 243 -1.41 5.60 -7.13
C GLU A 243 -1.47 7.12 -7.03
N LEU A 244 -1.34 7.68 -5.82
CA LEU A 244 -1.22 9.11 -5.63
C LEU A 244 0.02 9.68 -6.35
N ALA A 245 1.17 9.03 -6.21
CA ALA A 245 2.41 9.45 -6.86
C ALA A 245 2.29 9.41 -8.39
N PHE A 246 1.64 8.38 -8.93
CA PHE A 246 1.38 8.24 -10.36
C PHE A 246 0.44 9.34 -10.89
N ASP A 247 -0.68 9.59 -10.19
CA ASP A 247 -1.61 10.66 -10.56
C ASP A 247 -0.97 12.05 -10.42
N ALA A 248 -0.14 12.26 -9.40
CA ALA A 248 0.64 13.48 -9.24
C ALA A 248 1.63 13.67 -10.41
N MET A 249 2.34 12.61 -10.81
CA MET A 249 3.24 12.65 -11.97
C MET A 249 2.49 13.03 -13.25
N LEU A 250 1.37 12.36 -13.56
CA LEU A 250 0.57 12.68 -14.75
C LEU A 250 0.06 14.13 -14.73
N LYS A 251 -0.28 14.64 -13.54
CA LYS A 251 -0.76 16.02 -13.38
C LYS A 251 0.33 17.07 -13.56
N CYS A 252 1.48 16.85 -12.92
CA CYS A 252 2.60 17.78 -12.93
C CYS A 252 3.23 17.86 -14.33
N THR A 253 3.40 16.71 -14.99
CA THR A 253 4.06 16.62 -16.30
C THR A 253 3.08 16.84 -17.46
N ARG A 254 1.79 16.52 -17.28
CA ARG A 254 0.77 16.45 -18.34
C ARG A 254 1.15 15.52 -19.48
N VAL A 255 2.03 14.55 -19.21
CA VAL A 255 2.49 13.59 -20.19
C VAL A 255 1.32 12.72 -20.65
N GLU A 256 1.32 12.40 -21.94
CA GLU A 256 0.46 11.39 -22.54
C GLU A 256 1.32 10.15 -22.80
N ILE A 257 0.92 9.00 -22.25
CA ILE A 257 1.67 7.74 -22.37
C ILE A 257 0.87 6.80 -23.26
N GLU A 258 1.49 6.32 -24.33
CA GLU A 258 0.91 5.30 -25.20
C GLU A 258 1.02 3.92 -24.56
N LEU A 259 -0.08 3.18 -24.59
CA LEU A 259 -0.20 1.83 -24.09
C LEU A 259 -0.07 0.84 -25.24
N PHE A 260 0.48 -0.34 -24.97
CA PHE A 260 0.57 -1.41 -25.97
C PHE A 260 -0.81 -1.91 -26.38
N THR A 261 -1.10 -1.81 -27.68
CA THR A 261 -2.30 -2.38 -28.31
C THR A 261 -2.04 -3.78 -28.89
N GLU A 262 -0.78 -4.20 -28.95
CA GLU A 262 -0.33 -5.51 -29.45
C GLU A 262 0.25 -6.41 -28.36
N ALA A 263 -0.13 -7.68 -28.40
CA ALA A 263 0.21 -8.70 -27.41
C ALA A 263 1.71 -8.97 -27.33
N ASP A 264 2.37 -9.04 -28.49
CA ASP A 264 3.76 -9.45 -28.59
C ASP A 264 4.70 -8.36 -28.09
N LYS A 265 4.44 -7.09 -28.41
CA LYS A 265 5.17 -5.93 -27.87
C LYS A 265 5.10 -5.93 -26.34
N LEU A 266 3.90 -6.10 -25.79
CA LEU A 266 3.70 -6.18 -24.34
C LEU A 266 4.46 -7.34 -23.69
N LEU A 267 4.35 -8.55 -24.25
CA LEU A 267 5.01 -9.74 -23.71
C LEU A 267 6.54 -9.62 -23.77
N PHE A 268 7.08 -9.05 -24.85
CA PHE A 268 8.49 -8.76 -25.01
C PHE A 268 8.99 -7.83 -23.89
N ILE A 269 8.28 -6.74 -23.62
CA ILE A 269 8.62 -5.83 -22.53
C ILE A 269 8.50 -6.50 -21.17
N GLU A 270 7.41 -7.23 -20.92
CA GLU A 270 7.21 -7.93 -19.64
C GLU A 270 8.32 -8.95 -19.35
N LYS A 271 8.80 -9.66 -20.38
CA LYS A 271 9.92 -10.60 -20.28
C LYS A 271 11.23 -9.91 -19.91
N GLY A 272 11.39 -8.63 -20.27
CA GLY A 272 12.56 -7.81 -19.93
C GLY A 272 12.57 -7.25 -18.50
N ILE A 273 11.45 -7.28 -17.77
CA ILE A 273 11.35 -6.66 -16.43
C ILE A 273 12.20 -7.41 -15.40
N ARG A 274 13.03 -6.70 -14.63
CA ARG A 274 13.85 -7.27 -13.54
C ARG A 274 13.58 -6.56 -12.20
N GLY A 275 14.08 -7.16 -11.12
CA GLY A 275 14.07 -6.59 -9.78
C GLY A 275 15.22 -5.61 -9.56
N GLY A 276 15.34 -5.05 -8.35
CA GLY A 276 16.60 -4.44 -7.93
C GLY A 276 17.69 -5.52 -7.90
N VAL A 277 18.92 -5.15 -8.23
CA VAL A 277 20.05 -6.07 -8.20
C VAL A 277 20.33 -6.43 -6.75
N ALA A 278 20.26 -7.73 -6.43
CA ALA A 278 20.65 -8.28 -5.13
C ALA A 278 21.66 -9.39 -5.36
N GLN A 279 22.86 -9.22 -4.81
CA GLN A 279 23.93 -10.19 -4.95
C GLN A 279 24.25 -10.80 -3.58
N CYS A 280 23.90 -12.08 -3.41
CA CYS A 280 24.20 -12.86 -2.21
C CYS A 280 25.44 -13.72 -2.44
N ILE A 281 26.57 -13.09 -2.75
CA ILE A 281 27.88 -13.77 -2.78
C ILE A 281 28.59 -13.54 -1.45
N ASN A 282 29.40 -14.50 -1.01
CA ASN A 282 30.36 -14.29 0.07
C ASN A 282 31.46 -13.34 -0.44
N ARG A 283 31.22 -12.03 -0.37
CA ARG A 283 32.24 -11.02 -0.65
C ARG A 283 33.28 -11.10 0.45
N TYR A 284 34.48 -11.59 0.13
CA TYR A 284 35.62 -11.43 1.03
C TYR A 284 36.21 -10.04 0.78
N ALA A 285 35.86 -9.09 1.64
CA ALA A 285 36.48 -7.76 1.66
C ALA A 285 37.15 -7.58 3.03
N HIS A 286 38.46 -7.43 3.03
CA HIS A 286 39.26 -7.25 4.23
C HIS A 286 39.90 -5.86 4.19
N ALA A 287 39.63 -5.05 5.20
CA ALA A 287 40.31 -3.79 5.41
C ALA A 287 41.40 -3.97 6.46
N ASN A 288 42.43 -3.14 6.37
CA ASN A 288 43.50 -3.03 7.36
C ASN A 288 43.63 -1.55 7.73
N ASN A 289 42.92 -1.07 8.76
CA ASN A 289 43.02 0.33 9.18
C ASN A 289 43.26 0.48 10.68
N ARG A 290 43.88 1.59 11.06
CA ARG A 290 44.28 1.90 12.44
C ARG A 290 43.16 1.91 13.48
N TYR A 291 41.90 1.97 13.06
CA TYR A 291 40.73 1.94 13.96
C TYR A 291 40.29 0.51 14.31
N MET A 292 40.95 -0.51 13.75
CA MET A 292 40.62 -1.93 13.98
C MET A 292 41.24 -2.52 15.26
N GLY A 293 41.95 -1.71 16.06
CA GLY A 293 42.51 -2.13 17.35
C GLY A 293 43.49 -3.28 17.20
N GLU A 294 43.26 -4.39 17.93
CA GLU A 294 44.13 -5.57 17.91
C GLU A 294 44.20 -6.28 16.54
N ASN A 295 43.24 -6.02 15.65
CA ASN A 295 43.19 -6.60 14.30
C ASN A 295 43.93 -5.76 13.24
N TYR A 296 44.51 -4.61 13.61
CA TYR A 296 45.30 -3.78 12.70
C TYR A 296 46.72 -4.34 12.56
N ASN A 297 47.18 -4.57 11.33
CA ASN A 297 48.55 -4.97 11.05
C ASN A 297 49.36 -3.75 10.56
N PRO A 298 50.31 -3.21 11.36
CA PRO A 298 51.12 -2.06 10.97
C PRO A 298 52.14 -2.37 9.86
N ASN A 299 52.34 -3.65 9.53
CA ASN A 299 53.24 -4.07 8.45
C ASN A 299 52.53 -4.20 7.09
N GLU A 300 51.21 -4.01 7.05
CA GLU A 300 50.40 -4.02 5.82
C GLU A 300 49.92 -2.60 5.48
N GLU A 301 49.61 -2.36 4.21
CA GLU A 301 49.09 -1.07 3.75
C GLU A 301 47.72 -0.75 4.37
N GLU A 302 47.48 0.54 4.63
CA GLU A 302 46.23 0.97 5.23
C GLU A 302 45.10 0.93 4.21
N SER A 303 44.03 0.18 4.49
CA SER A 303 42.86 0.03 3.62
C SER A 303 41.57 0.14 4.42
N TYR A 304 40.55 0.73 3.77
CA TYR A 304 39.26 1.04 4.35
C TYR A 304 38.14 0.46 3.49
N LEU A 305 37.05 0.04 4.13
CA LEU A 305 35.82 -0.29 3.43
C LEU A 305 34.95 0.95 3.32
N MET A 306 34.50 1.28 2.12
CA MET A 306 33.57 2.36 1.86
C MET A 306 32.19 1.79 1.51
N TYR A 307 31.16 2.25 2.21
CA TYR A 307 29.77 2.00 1.84
C TYR A 307 29.23 3.22 1.10
N ILE A 308 28.81 3.02 -0.15
CA ILE A 308 28.20 4.05 -0.98
C ILE A 308 26.73 3.70 -1.15
N ASP A 309 25.85 4.63 -0.80
CA ASP A 309 24.42 4.53 -1.03
C ASP A 309 23.98 5.65 -1.97
N LEU A 310 23.31 5.28 -3.06
CA LEU A 310 22.88 6.24 -4.06
C LEU A 310 21.56 6.88 -3.64
N ASN A 311 21.62 8.17 -3.30
CA ASN A 311 20.45 8.95 -2.93
C ASN A 311 19.40 8.96 -4.07
N ASN A 312 18.20 8.47 -3.77
CA ASN A 312 17.06 8.47 -4.70
C ASN A 312 17.41 7.88 -6.09
N LEU A 313 18.08 6.72 -6.09
CA LEU A 313 18.53 6.03 -7.31
C LEU A 313 17.45 6.00 -8.40
N TYR A 314 16.23 5.56 -8.06
CA TYR A 314 15.13 5.47 -9.03
C TYR A 314 14.62 6.83 -9.49
N GLY A 315 14.55 7.83 -8.61
CA GLY A 315 14.14 9.18 -9.00
C GLY A 315 15.11 9.80 -9.98
N ALA A 316 16.42 9.68 -9.75
CA ALA A 316 17.44 10.14 -10.69
C ALA A 316 17.29 9.44 -12.05
N ALA A 317 17.05 8.14 -12.02
CA ALA A 317 16.77 7.30 -13.18
C ALA A 317 15.49 7.67 -13.95
N MET A 318 14.46 8.16 -13.25
CA MET A 318 13.19 8.60 -13.84
C MET A 318 13.26 10.04 -14.38
N SER A 319 14.27 10.80 -13.98
CA SER A 319 14.58 12.12 -14.55
C SER A 319 15.27 12.06 -15.92
N GLN A 320 15.67 10.87 -16.35
CA GLN A 320 16.24 10.62 -17.68
C GLN A 320 15.11 10.40 -18.71
N TYR A 321 15.47 10.35 -20.00
CA TYR A 321 14.52 10.06 -21.07
C TYR A 321 13.89 8.66 -20.88
N LEU A 322 12.55 8.62 -20.85
CA LEU A 322 11.75 7.40 -20.72
C LEU A 322 10.94 7.16 -22.00
N PRO A 323 10.66 5.90 -22.37
CA PRO A 323 9.79 5.60 -23.49
C PRO A 323 8.35 5.99 -23.16
N LEU A 324 7.78 6.87 -23.99
CA LEU A 324 6.42 7.39 -23.81
C LEU A 324 5.43 6.88 -24.85
N GLY A 325 5.89 6.48 -26.05
CA GLY A 325 5.03 6.00 -27.13
C GLY A 325 5.78 5.83 -28.45
N ALA A 326 5.01 5.72 -29.54
CA ALA A 326 5.45 5.38 -30.89
C ALA A 326 6.21 4.04 -30.94
N PHE A 327 5.68 3.03 -30.25
CA PHE A 327 6.31 1.72 -30.18
C PHE A 327 6.15 0.96 -31.48
N GLU A 328 7.25 0.77 -32.20
CA GLU A 328 7.31 0.03 -33.46
C GLU A 328 8.33 -1.11 -33.39
N TRP A 329 8.08 -2.16 -34.17
CA TRP A 329 9.10 -3.19 -34.41
C TRP A 329 10.03 -2.70 -35.52
N GLU A 330 11.33 -2.73 -35.25
CA GLU A 330 12.35 -2.33 -36.22
C GLU A 330 12.97 -3.55 -36.90
N ASN A 331 13.32 -3.44 -38.19
CA ASN A 331 14.10 -4.48 -38.87
C ASN A 331 15.60 -4.28 -38.58
N PHE A 332 16.29 -5.36 -38.21
CA PHE A 332 17.66 -5.31 -37.69
C PHE A 332 18.76 -5.42 -38.74
N ASP A 333 18.42 -5.49 -40.03
CA ASP A 333 19.41 -5.64 -41.11
C ASP A 333 20.39 -4.44 -41.14
N GLY A 334 21.61 -4.67 -40.64
CA GLY A 334 22.68 -3.66 -40.60
C GLY A 334 22.61 -2.66 -39.44
N PHE A 335 21.74 -2.90 -38.44
CA PHE A 335 21.61 -2.01 -37.28
C PHE A 335 22.80 -2.13 -36.32
N ASN A 336 23.44 -0.99 -36.00
CA ASN A 336 24.45 -0.91 -34.94
C ASN A 336 24.00 0.12 -33.89
N VAL A 337 23.64 -0.39 -32.71
CA VAL A 337 23.16 0.41 -31.58
C VAL A 337 24.20 1.45 -31.10
N LEU A 338 25.49 1.20 -31.31
CA LEU A 338 26.58 2.06 -30.85
C LEU A 338 26.79 3.30 -31.73
N ASN A 339 26.13 3.37 -32.89
CA ASN A 339 26.31 4.48 -33.83
C ASN A 339 25.35 5.66 -33.58
N GLY A 340 24.38 5.51 -32.66
CA GLY A 340 23.41 6.56 -32.33
C GLY A 340 23.89 7.47 -31.19
N PRO A 341 23.48 8.75 -31.16
CA PRO A 341 23.76 9.63 -30.03
C PRO A 341 22.91 9.26 -28.81
N ASP A 342 23.49 9.40 -27.61
CA ASP A 342 22.83 9.02 -26.35
C ASP A 342 21.57 9.82 -26.03
N ASP A 343 21.40 11.01 -26.62
CA ASP A 343 20.27 11.93 -26.44
C ASP A 343 19.23 11.83 -27.57
N SER A 344 19.31 10.81 -28.42
CA SER A 344 18.36 10.58 -29.50
C SER A 344 16.90 10.54 -28.97
N PRO A 345 15.95 11.21 -29.67
CA PRO A 345 14.53 11.13 -29.32
C PRO A 345 13.91 9.75 -29.60
N ILE A 346 14.57 8.95 -30.45
CA ILE A 346 14.20 7.55 -30.73
C ILE A 346 15.21 6.65 -30.02
N ARG A 347 14.70 5.67 -29.26
CA ARG A 347 15.51 4.69 -28.53
C ARG A 347 15.05 3.27 -28.84
N TYR A 348 15.96 2.33 -28.60
CA TYR A 348 15.75 0.92 -28.91
C TYR A 348 15.73 0.08 -27.63
N ILE A 349 14.86 -0.92 -27.60
CA ILE A 349 14.83 -1.95 -26.57
C ILE A 349 15.20 -3.25 -27.27
N LEU A 350 16.32 -3.85 -26.85
CA LEU A 350 16.94 -4.97 -27.55
C LEU A 350 16.90 -6.23 -26.68
N GLU A 351 16.52 -7.36 -27.28
CA GLU A 351 16.82 -8.69 -26.72
C GLU A 351 18.04 -9.23 -27.47
N VAL A 352 19.16 -9.33 -26.77
CA VAL A 352 20.45 -9.72 -27.35
C VAL A 352 21.02 -10.93 -26.64
N VAL A 353 21.78 -11.72 -27.38
CA VAL A 353 22.69 -12.71 -26.81
C VAL A 353 24.06 -12.06 -26.72
N LEU A 354 24.58 -11.92 -25.50
CA LEU A 354 25.91 -11.36 -25.26
C LEU A 354 26.92 -12.50 -25.17
N GLU A 355 27.97 -12.43 -25.97
CA GLU A 355 29.19 -13.19 -25.72
C GLU A 355 30.03 -12.41 -24.71
N TYR A 356 30.39 -13.04 -23.60
CA TYR A 356 31.18 -12.43 -22.53
C TYR A 356 32.61 -12.98 -22.56
N PRO A 357 33.60 -12.19 -23.01
CA PRO A 357 35.00 -12.62 -23.04
C PRO A 357 35.53 -12.94 -21.63
N LYS A 358 36.29 -14.03 -21.50
CA LYS A 358 36.78 -14.52 -20.20
C LYS A 358 37.75 -13.53 -19.54
N GLU A 359 38.54 -12.84 -20.33
CA GLU A 359 39.48 -11.81 -19.92
C GLU A 359 38.82 -10.60 -19.22
N LEU A 360 37.52 -10.38 -19.46
CA LEU A 360 36.77 -9.34 -18.75
C LEU A 360 36.30 -9.79 -17.36
N HIS A 361 36.38 -11.09 -17.03
CA HIS A 361 35.88 -11.62 -15.76
C HIS A 361 36.62 -11.02 -14.54
N ASP A 362 37.93 -10.87 -14.63
CA ASP A 362 38.76 -10.31 -13.55
C ASP A 362 38.71 -8.76 -13.52
N LEU A 363 38.43 -8.13 -14.66
CA LEU A 363 38.27 -6.67 -14.78
C LEU A 363 36.90 -6.19 -14.30
N MET A 364 35.87 -7.02 -14.41
CA MET A 364 34.52 -6.73 -13.89
C MET A 364 34.34 -7.22 -12.44
N ASN A 365 35.12 -6.65 -11.52
CA ASN A 365 34.64 -6.48 -10.16
C ASN A 365 33.72 -5.25 -10.16
N ASN A 366 32.41 -5.47 -10.15
CA ASN A 366 31.32 -4.49 -10.03
C ASN A 366 30.66 -3.96 -11.33
N ALA A 367 30.18 -4.82 -12.22
CA ALA A 367 29.09 -4.35 -13.10
C ALA A 367 28.04 -5.44 -13.33
N VAL A 368 26.80 -5.20 -12.87
CA VAL A 368 25.60 -5.86 -13.44
C VAL A 368 24.33 -5.02 -13.25
N PHE A 369 23.49 -5.03 -14.28
CA PHE A 369 22.31 -4.20 -14.58
C PHE A 369 20.96 -4.64 -13.97
N GLY A 370 20.02 -3.70 -13.82
CA GLY A 370 18.56 -3.97 -13.78
C GLY A 370 17.68 -2.88 -13.12
N LYS A 371 16.51 -2.58 -13.71
CA LYS A 371 15.43 -1.73 -13.15
C LYS A 371 14.07 -2.45 -13.10
N THR A 372 13.16 -1.92 -12.28
CA THR A 372 11.87 -2.50 -11.85
C THR A 372 10.61 -1.81 -12.38
N MET A 373 9.49 -2.55 -12.38
CA MET A 373 8.11 -2.13 -12.73
C MET A 373 7.01 -2.90 -11.98
N GLU A 374 5.80 -2.34 -11.93
CA GLU A 374 4.55 -2.98 -11.49
C GLU A 374 4.11 -4.10 -12.45
N ASN A 375 3.95 -5.34 -11.95
CA ASN A 375 3.49 -6.48 -12.73
C ASN A 375 1.98 -6.71 -12.54
N VAL A 376 1.16 -6.23 -13.48
CA VAL A 376 -0.30 -6.33 -13.44
C VAL A 376 -0.83 -7.78 -13.55
N ARG A 377 -0.02 -8.75 -14.00
CA ARG A 377 -0.38 -10.19 -13.98
C ARG A 377 -0.42 -10.78 -12.59
N LYS A 378 0.23 -10.12 -11.62
CA LYS A 378 0.09 -10.45 -10.20
C LYS A 378 -1.23 -9.92 -9.61
N HIS A 379 -2.03 -9.14 -10.34
CA HIS A 379 -3.36 -8.73 -9.86
C HIS A 379 -4.30 -9.93 -9.75
N ARG A 380 -5.20 -9.85 -8.78
CA ARG A 380 -6.17 -10.90 -8.46
C ARG A 380 -7.57 -10.29 -8.43
N ASP A 381 -8.55 -11.05 -8.89
CA ASP A 381 -9.94 -10.72 -8.65
C ASP A 381 -10.34 -11.37 -7.33
N VAL A 382 -10.57 -10.53 -6.33
CA VAL A 382 -10.91 -10.99 -4.99
C VAL A 382 -12.39 -10.76 -4.79
N LYS A 383 -13.10 -11.82 -4.38
CA LYS A 383 -14.54 -11.79 -4.14
C LYS A 383 -14.80 -12.12 -2.69
N LEU A 384 -15.47 -11.22 -1.99
CA LEU A 384 -16.08 -11.53 -0.72
C LEU A 384 -17.47 -12.11 -0.98
N ILE A 385 -17.71 -13.34 -0.55
CA ILE A 385 -18.95 -14.06 -0.80
C ILE A 385 -19.63 -14.37 0.53
N THR A 386 -20.90 -14.00 0.65
CA THR A 386 -21.69 -14.12 1.89
C THR A 386 -22.69 -15.30 1.89
N LYS A 387 -22.55 -16.22 0.92
CA LYS A 387 -23.39 -17.42 0.78
C LYS A 387 -22.55 -18.58 0.25
N TRP A 388 -22.67 -19.76 0.85
CA TRP A 388 -21.94 -20.94 0.39
C TRP A 388 -22.46 -21.45 -0.96
N ASP A 389 -23.78 -21.58 -1.06
CA ASP A 389 -24.47 -22.17 -2.22
C ASP A 389 -25.08 -21.12 -3.15
N GLY A 390 -25.51 -21.60 -4.33
CA GLY A 390 -26.10 -20.79 -5.39
C GLY A 390 -25.11 -20.42 -6.49
N ARG A 391 -25.64 -19.86 -7.60
CA ARG A 391 -24.87 -19.57 -8.83
C ARG A 391 -23.65 -18.65 -8.61
N TYR A 392 -23.71 -17.81 -7.59
CA TYR A 392 -22.64 -16.89 -7.19
C TYR A 392 -22.08 -17.18 -5.79
N GLY A 393 -22.42 -18.34 -5.20
CA GLY A 393 -21.93 -18.76 -3.89
C GLY A 393 -20.46 -19.17 -3.89
N ALA A 394 -19.89 -19.35 -2.69
CA ALA A 394 -18.49 -19.71 -2.49
C ALA A 394 -18.14 -21.00 -3.25
N ARG A 395 -19.00 -22.01 -3.17
CA ARG A 395 -18.84 -23.29 -3.87
C ARG A 395 -18.74 -23.12 -5.37
N ALA A 396 -19.60 -22.28 -5.96
CA ALA A 396 -19.58 -22.00 -7.40
C ALA A 396 -18.35 -21.19 -7.85
N CYS A 397 -17.76 -20.39 -6.96
CA CYS A 397 -16.53 -19.64 -7.26
C CYS A 397 -15.26 -20.48 -7.07
N ILE A 398 -15.22 -21.35 -6.07
CA ILE A 398 -14.14 -22.34 -5.86
C ILE A 398 -14.07 -23.32 -7.03
N ALA A 399 -15.23 -23.73 -7.56
CA ALA A 399 -15.30 -24.63 -8.70
C ALA A 399 -14.85 -24.00 -10.04
N ARG A 400 -14.49 -22.72 -10.09
CA ARG A 400 -14.03 -22.08 -11.34
C ARG A 400 -12.58 -22.47 -11.63
N SER A 401 -12.25 -22.68 -12.90
CA SER A 401 -10.90 -23.03 -13.34
C SER A 401 -9.83 -21.97 -13.05
N ASN A 402 -10.23 -20.73 -12.82
CA ASN A 402 -9.36 -19.63 -12.44
C ASN A 402 -9.25 -19.43 -10.92
N PHE A 403 -9.80 -20.35 -10.11
CA PHE A 403 -9.62 -20.36 -8.67
C PHE A 403 -8.15 -20.50 -8.29
N GLN A 404 -7.73 -19.74 -7.28
CA GLN A 404 -6.35 -19.79 -6.79
C GLN A 404 -6.30 -20.12 -5.31
N SER A 405 -7.07 -19.41 -4.48
CA SER A 405 -7.13 -19.65 -3.05
C SER A 405 -8.47 -19.20 -2.50
N SER A 406 -8.84 -19.73 -1.34
CA SER A 406 -9.99 -19.28 -0.58
C SER A 406 -9.59 -19.13 0.88
N LEU A 407 -10.04 -18.06 1.51
CA LEU A 407 -10.06 -17.91 2.94
C LEU A 407 -11.52 -18.05 3.39
N ILE A 408 -11.86 -19.20 3.98
CA ILE A 408 -13.21 -19.49 4.46
C ILE A 408 -13.28 -19.04 5.92
N PHE A 409 -14.20 -18.14 6.23
CA PHE A 409 -14.37 -17.61 7.59
C PHE A 409 -15.41 -18.39 8.38
N ASN A 410 -16.51 -18.76 7.73
CA ASN A 410 -17.59 -19.61 8.25
C ASN A 410 -18.51 -20.07 7.11
N ASP A 411 -19.57 -20.79 7.46
CA ASP A 411 -20.58 -21.34 6.52
C ASP A 411 -21.21 -20.29 5.61
N ASN A 412 -21.22 -19.02 6.01
CA ASN A 412 -21.84 -17.93 5.28
C ASN A 412 -20.83 -16.88 4.78
N MET A 413 -19.52 -17.12 4.85
CA MET A 413 -18.56 -16.13 4.39
C MET A 413 -17.22 -16.72 3.95
N ALA A 414 -16.80 -16.38 2.73
CA ALA A 414 -15.49 -16.72 2.20
C ALA A 414 -14.94 -15.59 1.31
N ILE A 415 -13.65 -15.31 1.43
CA ILE A 415 -12.91 -14.60 0.39
C ILE A 415 -12.44 -15.65 -0.60
N ILE A 416 -12.81 -15.47 -1.86
CA ILE A 416 -12.32 -16.29 -2.97
C ILE A 416 -11.38 -15.43 -3.81
N GLU A 417 -10.12 -15.85 -3.89
CA GLU A 417 -9.16 -15.26 -4.81
C GLU A 417 -9.18 -16.02 -6.13
N LEU A 418 -9.47 -15.28 -7.20
CA LEU A 418 -9.49 -15.76 -8.56
C LEU A 418 -8.35 -15.10 -9.35
N LYS A 419 -7.64 -15.89 -10.16
CA LYS A 419 -6.81 -15.34 -11.23
C LYS A 419 -7.70 -14.55 -12.17
N ARG A 420 -7.25 -13.34 -12.55
CA ARG A 420 -7.93 -12.58 -13.59
C ARG A 420 -7.96 -13.37 -14.90
N VAL A 421 -9.17 -13.73 -15.33
CA VAL A 421 -9.39 -14.36 -16.65
C VAL A 421 -9.10 -13.34 -17.76
N GLN A 422 -9.40 -12.08 -17.48
CA GLN A 422 -9.11 -10.94 -18.34
C GLN A 422 -8.24 -9.93 -17.58
N ILE A 423 -6.98 -9.83 -17.98
CA ILE A 423 -6.05 -8.80 -17.51
C ILE A 423 -6.07 -7.68 -18.54
N TRP A 424 -6.42 -6.49 -18.09
CA TRP A 424 -6.44 -5.27 -18.90
C TRP A 424 -5.08 -4.59 -18.77
N PHE A 425 -4.39 -4.42 -19.90
CA PHE A 425 -3.12 -3.69 -19.96
C PHE A 425 -3.38 -2.21 -20.24
N ASN A 426 -4.13 -1.58 -19.34
CA ASN A 426 -4.57 -0.19 -19.44
C ASN A 426 -3.75 0.77 -18.54
N LYS A 427 -2.62 0.30 -18.02
CA LYS A 427 -1.61 1.07 -17.26
C LYS A 427 -0.26 0.89 -17.96
N PRO A 428 0.63 1.89 -17.94
CA PRO A 428 1.88 1.84 -18.66
C PRO A 428 2.87 0.95 -17.90
N ILE A 429 3.70 0.27 -18.68
CA ILE A 429 4.77 -0.58 -18.20
C ILE A 429 6.06 0.23 -18.43
N TYR A 430 6.51 0.93 -17.37
CA TYR A 430 7.71 1.77 -17.34
C TYR A 430 9.05 1.07 -17.59
N ILE A 431 9.56 1.12 -18.81
CA ILE A 431 10.94 0.70 -19.08
C ILE A 431 11.85 1.88 -18.79
N ALA A 432 12.28 2.01 -17.54
CA ALA A 432 13.32 2.98 -17.22
C ALA A 432 14.70 2.31 -17.38
N PHE A 433 15.60 2.92 -18.15
CA PHE A 433 16.99 2.47 -18.31
C PHE A 433 17.87 3.26 -17.34
N ALA A 434 18.60 2.60 -16.43
CA ALA A 434 19.66 3.27 -15.65
C ALA A 434 20.92 2.59 -16.11
N ILE A 435 21.76 3.41 -16.70
CA ILE A 435 23.18 3.15 -16.76
C ILE A 435 23.66 3.47 -15.34
N SER A 436 24.10 2.43 -14.63
CA SER A 436 24.96 2.63 -13.48
C SER A 436 26.33 2.90 -14.09
N ASP A 437 26.79 4.13 -14.00
CA ASP A 437 28.21 4.44 -14.16
C ASP A 437 28.98 3.95 -12.93
#